data_AF-A0A7K3RNR9-F1
#
_entry.id   AF-A0A7K3RNR9-F1
#
_cell.length_a   1.000
_cell.length_b   1.000
_cell.length_c   1.000
_cell.angle_alpha   90.00
_cell.angle_beta   90.00
_cell.angle_gamma   90.00
#
_symmetry.space_group_name_H-M   'P 1'
#
loop_
_entity.id
_entity.type
_entity.pdbx_description
1 polymer ?
#
loop_
_entity_poly.entity_id
_entity_poly.type
_entity_poly.pdbx_seq_one_letter_code
_entity_poly.pdbx_strand_id
1 'polypeptide(L)'
;DGVPPGALVVLTVVASRTVAHYGHRAWPLLLLDTGHAAAALALAGATTTDVLVSLDVDGSLLSAAAGLPDAPDRQNIWPGTEPELPLAAVLLTPPGGPSDIDPPLRAWAALPRGSASTPRPGADTPPPRELAAARHLLHHIAEAPGRPGGTWHPASRPGQVTDEALATRRSAPPEDL
;
A
#
# COMPACT_ATOMS: atom_id res chain seq x y z
N ASP A 1 24.61 -3.33 -6.01
CA ASP A 1 23.23 -3.74 -5.70
C ASP A 1 22.29 -2.97 -6.60
N GLY A 2 21.65 -3.63 -7.57
CA GLY A 2 20.90 -3.00 -8.68
C GLY A 2 19.60 -2.29 -8.28
N VAL A 3 19.47 -1.84 -7.03
CA VAL A 3 18.32 -1.08 -6.52
C VAL A 3 18.49 0.39 -6.91
N PRO A 4 17.47 1.02 -7.52
CA PRO A 4 17.56 2.41 -7.92
C PRO A 4 17.62 3.37 -6.71
N PRO A 5 18.25 4.55 -6.86
CA PRO A 5 18.32 5.54 -5.79
C PRO A 5 16.92 6.04 -5.42
N GLY A 6 16.66 6.13 -4.11
CA GLY A 6 15.37 6.54 -3.57
C GLY A 6 14.91 5.63 -2.45
N ALA A 7 13.62 5.68 -2.16
CA ALA A 7 12.97 4.80 -1.21
C ALA A 7 11.65 4.28 -1.77
N LEU A 8 11.39 2.99 -1.55
CA LEU A 8 10.09 2.38 -1.79
C LEU A 8 9.39 2.15 -0.46
N VAL A 9 8.15 2.61 -0.35
CA VAL A 9 7.26 2.33 0.77
C VAL A 9 6.13 1.45 0.27
N VAL A 10 6.01 0.23 0.80
CA VAL A 10 4.84 -0.62 0.58
C VAL A 10 3.91 -0.50 1.77
N LEU A 11 2.66 -0.11 1.54
CA LEU A 11 1.64 0.02 2.58
C LEU A 11 0.92 -1.31 2.75
N THR A 12 1.09 -1.92 3.93
CA THR A 12 0.48 -3.20 4.30
C THR A 12 -0.57 -3.00 5.40
N VAL A 13 -1.58 -3.87 5.43
CA VAL A 13 -2.63 -3.85 6.46
C VAL A 13 -2.70 -5.15 7.25
N VAL A 14 -3.00 -4.99 8.54
CA VAL A 14 -3.25 -6.06 9.52
C VAL A 14 -4.66 -5.87 10.07
N ALA A 15 -5.59 -6.78 9.75
CA ALA A 15 -7.01 -6.51 9.93
C ALA A 15 -7.52 -6.66 11.37
N SER A 16 -6.95 -7.55 12.16
CA SER A 16 -7.49 -7.97 13.47
C SER A 16 -7.78 -6.85 14.46
N ARG A 17 -6.87 -5.86 14.60
CA ARG A 17 -7.00 -4.81 15.60
C ARG A 17 -8.21 -3.94 15.24
N THR A 18 -8.33 -3.61 13.96
CA THR A 18 -9.43 -2.82 13.44
C THR A 18 -10.73 -3.63 13.49
N VAL A 19 -10.73 -4.91 13.15
CA VAL A 19 -11.92 -5.78 13.26
C VAL A 19 -12.38 -5.94 14.70
N ALA A 20 -11.47 -6.11 15.67
CA ALA A 20 -11.83 -6.24 17.08
C ALA A 20 -12.59 -5.02 17.62
N HIS A 21 -12.36 -3.84 17.04
CA HIS A 21 -12.99 -2.59 17.48
C HIS A 21 -14.17 -2.17 16.59
N TYR A 22 -14.10 -2.40 15.28
CA TYR A 22 -15.05 -1.89 14.28
C TYR A 22 -15.86 -3.00 13.57
N GLY A 23 -15.58 -4.27 13.84
CA GLY A 23 -16.28 -5.42 13.26
C GLY A 23 -16.29 -5.38 11.73
N HIS A 24 -17.47 -5.52 11.13
CA HIS A 24 -17.68 -5.50 9.68
C HIS A 24 -17.28 -4.16 9.01
N ARG A 25 -17.19 -3.07 9.77
CA ARG A 25 -16.76 -1.75 9.27
C ARG A 25 -15.24 -1.61 9.20
N ALA A 26 -14.49 -2.64 9.60
CA ALA A 26 -13.03 -2.55 9.60
C ALA A 26 -12.43 -2.49 8.19
N TRP A 27 -12.96 -3.27 7.23
CA TRP A 27 -12.33 -3.35 5.90
C TRP A 27 -12.39 -2.02 5.12
N PRO A 28 -13.50 -1.25 5.10
CA PRO A 28 -13.49 0.06 4.43
C PRO A 28 -12.60 1.07 5.15
N LEU A 29 -12.52 1.00 6.48
CA LEU A 29 -11.64 1.87 7.27
C LEU A 29 -10.17 1.59 6.97
N LEU A 30 -9.77 0.32 6.84
CA LEU A 30 -8.40 -0.05 6.46
C LEU A 30 -8.01 0.47 5.07
N LEU A 31 -8.94 0.42 4.11
CA LEU A 31 -8.72 1.01 2.77
C LEU A 31 -8.59 2.54 2.86
N LEU A 32 -9.48 3.18 3.64
CA LEU A 32 -9.45 4.62 3.87
C LEU A 32 -8.14 5.07 4.51
N ASP A 33 -7.67 4.36 5.54
CA ASP A 33 -6.41 4.64 6.23
C ASP A 33 -5.21 4.45 5.31
N THR A 34 -5.23 3.41 4.45
CA THR A 34 -4.19 3.17 3.44
C THR A 34 -4.12 4.33 2.44
N GLY A 35 -5.26 4.78 1.94
CA GLY A 35 -5.34 5.94 1.04
C GLY A 35 -4.82 7.23 1.69
N HIS A 36 -5.18 7.49 2.95
CA HIS A 36 -4.67 8.63 3.70
C HIS A 36 -3.17 8.55 3.95
N ALA A 37 -2.64 7.36 4.28
CA ALA A 37 -1.22 7.15 4.47
C ALA A 37 -0.43 7.43 3.17
N ALA A 38 -0.93 6.92 2.03
CA ALA A 38 -0.34 7.19 0.72
C ALA A 38 -0.34 8.69 0.40
N ALA A 39 -1.46 9.38 0.63
CA ALA A 39 -1.58 10.81 0.42
C ALA A 39 -0.66 11.62 1.35
N ALA A 40 -0.53 11.23 2.62
CA ALA A 40 0.36 11.88 3.57
C ALA A 40 1.84 11.74 3.16
N LEU A 41 2.26 10.55 2.72
CA LEU A 41 3.61 10.32 2.19
C LEU A 41 3.87 11.14 0.92
N ALA A 42 2.91 11.15 0.00
CA ALA A 42 2.94 11.97 -1.20
C ALA A 42 3.15 13.45 -0.86
N LEU A 43 2.37 14.01 0.06
CA LEU A 43 2.47 15.41 0.47
C LEU A 43 3.79 15.72 1.20
N ALA A 44 4.25 14.83 2.08
CA ALA A 44 5.51 15.01 2.80
C ALA A 44 6.71 15.01 1.85
N GLY A 45 6.74 14.05 0.92
CA GLY A 45 7.84 13.89 -0.04
C GLY A 45 7.84 14.92 -1.17
N ALA A 46 6.67 15.41 -1.57
CA ALA A 46 6.54 16.32 -2.72
C ALA A 46 7.35 17.62 -2.60
N THR A 47 7.73 18.03 -1.39
CA THR A 47 8.56 19.23 -1.17
C THR A 47 10.04 19.03 -1.51
N THR A 48 10.55 17.79 -1.49
CA THR A 48 11.99 17.49 -1.54
C THR A 48 12.35 16.40 -2.56
N THR A 49 11.36 15.63 -3.03
CA THR A 49 11.54 14.46 -3.90
C THR A 49 10.43 14.43 -4.96
N ASP A 50 10.67 13.67 -6.02
CA ASP A 50 9.61 13.26 -6.92
C ASP A 50 8.92 12.04 -6.29
N VAL A 51 7.59 12.07 -6.22
CA VAL A 51 6.81 11.02 -5.57
C VAL A 51 5.83 10.40 -6.55
N LEU A 52 5.84 9.07 -6.64
CA LEU A 52 4.90 8.28 -7.43
C LEU A 52 4.09 7.38 -6.50
N VAL A 53 2.79 7.26 -6.74
CA VAL A 53 1.88 6.39 -5.99
C VAL A 53 1.25 5.37 -6.93
N SER A 54 1.19 4.11 -6.53
CA SER A 54 0.48 3.07 -7.27
C SER A 54 -0.42 2.26 -6.33
N LEU A 55 -1.64 1.98 -6.79
CA LEU A 55 -2.71 1.31 -6.03
C LEU A 55 -3.17 -0.01 -6.68
N ASP A 56 -2.62 -0.34 -7.85
CA ASP A 56 -3.02 -1.45 -8.72
C ASP A 56 -1.82 -2.32 -9.13
N VAL A 57 -0.71 -2.22 -8.39
CA VAL A 57 0.42 -3.13 -8.52
C VAL A 57 -0.02 -4.54 -8.15
N ASP A 58 0.45 -5.53 -8.90
CA ASP A 58 0.33 -6.94 -8.54
C ASP A 58 0.73 -7.21 -7.07
N GLY A 59 -0.16 -7.86 -6.32
CA GLY A 59 0.01 -8.11 -4.89
C GLY A 59 1.18 -9.05 -4.53
N SER A 60 1.57 -9.96 -5.43
CA SER A 60 2.73 -10.81 -5.23
C SER A 60 4.03 -10.00 -5.34
N LEU A 61 4.08 -9.09 -6.33
CA LEU A 61 5.20 -8.19 -6.50
C LEU A 61 5.33 -7.20 -5.33
N LEU A 62 4.21 -6.67 -4.82
CA LEU A 62 4.22 -5.85 -3.61
C LEU A 62 4.64 -6.64 -2.37
N SER A 63 4.18 -7.89 -2.22
CA SER A 63 4.58 -8.75 -1.09
C SER A 63 6.09 -8.96 -1.09
N ALA A 64 6.66 -9.32 -2.24
CA ALA A 64 8.10 -9.49 -2.39
C ALA A 64 8.87 -8.19 -2.09
N ALA A 65 8.41 -7.05 -2.59
CA ALA A 65 9.03 -5.76 -2.32
C ALA A 65 8.93 -5.30 -0.85
N ALA A 66 7.88 -5.74 -0.14
CA ALA A 66 7.75 -5.54 1.31
C ALA A 66 8.56 -6.57 2.13
N GLY A 67 9.24 -7.52 1.47
CA GLY A 67 9.92 -8.61 2.14
C GLY A 67 8.98 -9.60 2.82
N LEU A 68 7.71 -9.62 2.44
CA LEU A 68 6.70 -10.55 2.94
C LEU A 68 6.77 -11.87 2.17
N PRO A 69 6.42 -13.00 2.81
CA PRO A 69 6.23 -14.25 2.11
C PRO A 69 4.98 -14.17 1.22
N ASP A 70 5.03 -14.87 0.09
CA ASP A 70 3.90 -15.02 -0.82
C ASP A 70 2.70 -15.62 -0.09
N ALA A 71 1.49 -15.18 -0.47
CA ALA A 71 0.25 -15.61 0.15
C ALA A 71 0.09 -17.14 0.32
N PRO A 72 0.42 -18.00 -0.67
CA PRO A 72 0.28 -19.45 -0.50
C PRO A 72 1.25 -20.05 0.52
N ASP A 73 2.46 -19.50 0.68
CA ASP A 73 3.52 -20.06 1.53
C ASP A 73 3.63 -19.39 2.91
N ARG A 74 2.89 -18.30 3.12
CA ARG A 74 2.99 -17.46 4.31
C ARG A 74 2.84 -18.21 5.62
N GLN A 75 1.87 -19.12 5.72
CA GLN A 75 1.64 -19.89 6.94
C GLN A 75 2.75 -20.92 7.22
N ASN A 76 3.41 -21.41 6.18
CA ASN A 76 4.53 -22.34 6.31
C ASN A 76 5.81 -21.60 6.74
N ILE A 77 6.01 -20.39 6.20
CA ILE A 77 7.21 -19.58 6.45
C ILE A 77 7.10 -18.86 7.79
N TRP A 78 5.96 -18.23 8.08
CA TRP A 78 5.70 -17.45 9.30
C TRP A 78 4.43 -17.96 10.02
N PRO A 79 4.49 -19.15 10.64
CA PRO A 79 3.34 -19.75 11.31
C PRO A 79 2.85 -18.89 12.47
N GLY A 80 1.53 -18.77 12.60
CA GLY A 80 0.90 -18.03 13.68
C GLY A 80 1.06 -16.51 13.61
N THR A 81 1.64 -15.98 12.54
CA THR A 81 1.65 -14.56 12.25
C THR A 81 0.36 -14.13 11.60
N GLU A 82 -0.05 -12.90 11.87
CA GLU A 82 -1.22 -12.37 11.20
C GLU A 82 -0.90 -12.04 9.73
N PRO A 83 -1.80 -12.37 8.78
CA PRO A 83 -1.59 -11.99 7.39
C PRO A 83 -1.49 -10.48 7.22
N GLU A 84 -0.31 -10.01 6.81
CA GLU A 84 -0.07 -8.66 6.31
C GLU A 84 -0.40 -8.60 4.82
N LEU A 85 -1.30 -7.70 4.43
CA LEU A 85 -1.76 -7.59 3.04
C LEU A 85 -1.26 -6.28 2.43
N PRO A 86 -0.37 -6.32 1.41
CA PRO A 86 0.05 -5.12 0.73
C PRO A 86 -1.08 -4.58 -0.16
N LEU A 87 -1.30 -3.27 -0.12
CA LEU A 87 -2.40 -2.62 -0.85
C LEU A 87 -1.95 -1.47 -1.75
N ALA A 88 -0.80 -0.86 -1.47
CA ALA A 88 -0.32 0.29 -2.22
C ALA A 88 1.20 0.41 -2.14
N ALA A 89 1.79 1.12 -3.08
CA ALA A 89 3.19 1.50 -3.06
C ALA A 89 3.36 3.00 -3.28
N VAL A 90 4.35 3.57 -2.60
CA VAL A 90 4.82 4.95 -2.78
C VAL A 90 6.31 4.90 -3.08
N LEU A 91 6.71 5.45 -4.21
CA LEU A 91 8.12 5.58 -4.59
C LEU A 91 8.55 7.04 -4.41
N LEU A 92 9.66 7.24 -3.69
CA LEU A 92 10.31 8.52 -3.47
C LEU A 92 11.64 8.51 -4.23
N THR A 93 11.79 9.37 -5.24
CA THR A 93 13.02 9.49 -6.02
C THR A 93 13.66 10.87 -5.90
N PRO A 94 15.00 10.96 -6.04
CA PRO A 94 15.67 12.25 -6.15
C PRO A 94 15.05 13.10 -7.29
N PRO A 95 14.92 14.43 -7.10
CA PRO A 95 14.38 15.31 -8.13
C PRO A 95 15.17 15.21 -9.44
N GLY A 96 14.46 15.07 -10.56
CA GLY A 96 15.09 14.99 -11.89
C GLY A 96 15.76 13.63 -12.17
N GLY A 97 15.42 12.60 -11.39
CA GLY A 97 15.78 11.21 -11.68
C GLY A 97 15.18 10.71 -13.00
N PRO A 98 15.67 9.57 -13.53
CA PRO A 98 15.22 9.03 -14.80
C PRO A 98 13.69 8.82 -14.81
N SER A 99 13.04 9.41 -15.82
CA SER A 99 11.59 9.38 -16.07
C SER A 99 11.07 8.02 -16.55
N ASP A 100 11.93 7.01 -16.65
CA ASP A 100 11.56 5.69 -17.16
C ASP A 100 10.98 4.85 -16.02
N ILE A 101 9.65 4.85 -15.92
CA ILE A 101 8.89 4.14 -14.89
C ILE A 101 8.58 2.73 -15.41
N ASP A 102 9.61 1.89 -15.55
CA ASP A 102 9.46 0.44 -15.83
C ASP A 102 10.52 -0.35 -15.03
N PRO A 103 10.12 -1.22 -14.07
CA PRO A 103 9.71 -0.75 -12.77
C PRO A 103 10.83 -0.97 -11.73
N PRO A 104 11.18 0.06 -10.94
CA PRO A 104 12.11 -0.05 -9.80
C PRO A 104 11.68 -1.15 -8.82
N LEU A 105 10.39 -1.45 -8.77
CA LEU A 105 9.80 -2.42 -7.88
C LEU A 105 10.37 -3.85 -8.01
N ARG A 106 10.76 -4.30 -9.22
CA ARG A 106 11.37 -5.63 -9.38
C ARG A 106 12.75 -5.70 -8.72
N ALA A 107 13.51 -4.61 -8.74
CA ALA A 107 14.79 -4.55 -8.05
C ALA A 107 14.61 -4.57 -6.53
N TRP A 108 13.59 -3.88 -6.01
CA TRP A 108 13.23 -3.95 -4.59
C TRP A 108 12.70 -5.33 -4.19
N ALA A 109 11.88 -5.96 -5.03
CA ALA A 109 11.36 -7.31 -4.81
C ALA A 109 12.44 -8.41 -4.83
N ALA A 110 13.61 -8.13 -5.39
CA ALA A 110 14.76 -9.03 -5.38
C ALA A 110 15.57 -8.97 -4.08
N LEU A 111 15.26 -8.02 -3.18
CA LEU A 111 15.94 -7.91 -1.90
C LEU A 111 15.60 -9.10 -0.98
N PRO A 112 16.50 -9.45 -0.03
CA PRO A 112 16.22 -10.46 0.97
C PRO A 112 14.95 -10.13 1.76
N ARG A 113 14.20 -11.19 2.13
CA ARG A 113 12.97 -11.07 2.91
C ARG A 113 13.24 -10.42 4.27
N GLY A 114 12.19 -9.79 4.80
CA GLY A 114 12.17 -9.27 6.16
C GLY A 114 12.17 -10.40 7.20
N SER A 115 12.30 -10.02 8.46
CA SER A 115 12.05 -10.93 9.59
C SER A 115 10.56 -11.02 9.88
N ALA A 116 10.11 -12.17 10.37
CA ALA A 116 8.71 -12.36 10.75
C ALA A 116 8.28 -11.38 11.84
N SER A 117 7.07 -10.83 11.71
CA SER A 117 6.37 -10.21 12.83
C SER A 117 6.17 -11.22 13.97
N THR A 118 6.09 -10.74 15.22
CA THR A 118 5.89 -11.63 16.37
C THR A 118 4.58 -12.42 16.25
N PRO A 119 4.60 -13.76 16.45
CA PRO A 119 3.39 -14.58 16.41
C PRO A 119 2.34 -14.10 17.39
N ARG A 120 1.06 -14.22 17.02
CA ARG A 120 -0.03 -13.75 17.86
C ARG A 120 -0.49 -14.84 18.84
N PRO A 121 -0.71 -14.51 20.12
CA PRO A 121 -1.37 -15.42 21.05
C PRO A 121 -2.74 -15.87 20.52
N GLY A 122 -3.01 -17.17 20.52
CA GLY A 122 -4.28 -17.73 20.05
C GLY A 122 -4.39 -17.88 18.53
N ALA A 123 -3.29 -17.82 17.77
CA ALA A 123 -3.32 -18.03 16.33
C ALA A 123 -3.86 -19.41 15.90
N ASP A 124 -3.83 -20.39 16.82
CA ASP A 124 -4.39 -21.74 16.60
C ASP A 124 -5.93 -21.78 16.71
N THR A 125 -6.57 -20.70 17.17
CA THR A 125 -8.02 -20.62 17.25
C THR A 125 -8.61 -20.09 15.93
N PRO A 126 -9.75 -20.63 15.47
CA PRO A 126 -10.38 -20.13 14.26
C PRO A 126 -10.74 -18.65 14.43
N PRO A 127 -10.43 -17.79 13.44
CA PRO A 127 -10.71 -16.36 13.56
C PRO A 127 -12.23 -16.11 13.68
N PRO A 128 -12.64 -15.06 14.40
CA PRO A 128 -14.03 -14.60 14.38
C PRO A 128 -14.53 -14.39 12.94
N ARG A 129 -15.83 -14.61 12.70
CA ARG A 129 -16.42 -14.56 11.36
C ARG A 129 -16.14 -13.25 10.64
N GLU A 130 -16.20 -12.13 11.36
CA GLU A 130 -15.94 -10.79 10.85
C GLU A 130 -14.47 -10.64 10.40
N LEU A 131 -13.53 -11.25 11.13
CA LEU A 131 -12.11 -11.22 10.78
C LEU A 131 -11.84 -12.08 9.56
N ALA A 132 -12.46 -13.25 9.47
CA ALA A 132 -12.39 -14.10 8.28
C ALA A 132 -12.95 -13.37 7.05
N ALA A 133 -14.12 -12.73 7.17
CA ALA A 133 -14.75 -11.98 6.08
C ALA A 133 -13.90 -10.78 5.64
N ALA A 134 -13.39 -9.98 6.59
CA ALA A 134 -12.54 -8.83 6.27
C ALA A 134 -11.23 -9.27 5.59
N ARG A 135 -10.57 -10.31 6.09
CA ARG A 135 -9.37 -10.87 5.46
C ARG A 135 -9.65 -11.38 4.06
N HIS A 136 -10.76 -12.10 3.85
CA HIS A 136 -11.13 -12.60 2.54
C HIS A 136 -11.33 -11.48 1.52
N LEU A 137 -12.04 -10.42 1.89
CA LEU A 137 -12.25 -9.25 1.03
C LEU A 137 -10.94 -8.51 0.72
N LEU A 138 -10.13 -8.22 1.74
CA LEU A 138 -8.86 -7.53 1.56
C LEU A 138 -7.88 -8.37 0.72
N HIS A 139 -7.90 -9.69 0.88
CA HIS A 139 -7.11 -10.60 0.07
C HIS A 139 -7.57 -10.59 -1.39
N HIS A 140 -8.88 -10.62 -1.65
CA HIS A 140 -9.41 -10.45 -3.00
C HIS A 140 -9.04 -9.11 -3.64
N ILE A 141 -8.95 -8.04 -2.85
CA ILE A 141 -8.50 -6.73 -3.35
C ILE A 141 -7.00 -6.77 -3.66
N ALA A 142 -6.19 -7.33 -2.77
CA ALA A 142 -4.74 -7.44 -2.95
C ALA A 142 -4.34 -8.40 -4.09
N GLU A 143 -5.14 -9.44 -4.35
CA GLU A 143 -4.94 -10.42 -5.41
C GLU A 143 -5.74 -10.12 -6.69
N ALA A 144 -6.58 -9.07 -6.68
CA ALA A 144 -7.27 -8.64 -7.88
C ALA A 144 -6.21 -8.41 -8.97
N PRO A 145 -6.40 -8.89 -10.21
CA PRO A 145 -5.38 -8.81 -11.25
C PRO A 145 -4.84 -7.39 -11.40
N GLY A 146 -3.70 -7.15 -10.79
CA GLY A 146 -2.98 -5.90 -10.89
C GLY A 146 -2.25 -5.84 -12.21
N ARG A 147 -1.78 -4.65 -12.58
CA ARG A 147 -0.79 -4.57 -13.65
C ARG A 147 0.53 -5.10 -13.09
N PRO A 148 1.28 -5.96 -13.82
CA PRO A 148 2.56 -6.49 -13.34
C PRO A 148 3.59 -5.45 -12.89
N GLY A 149 3.44 -4.18 -13.27
CA GLY A 149 4.22 -3.04 -12.78
C GLY A 149 3.40 -1.95 -12.08
N GLY A 150 2.07 -2.09 -11.99
CA GLY A 150 1.14 -1.04 -11.55
C GLY A 150 1.04 0.15 -12.50
N THR A 151 0.03 0.98 -12.28
CA THR A 151 -0.08 2.35 -12.80
C THR A 151 0.49 3.30 -11.75
N TRP A 152 1.50 4.08 -12.14
CA TRP A 152 2.16 5.04 -11.24
C TRP A 152 1.66 6.45 -11.52
N HIS A 153 1.12 7.07 -10.48
CA HIS A 153 0.57 8.40 -10.52
C HIS A 153 1.54 9.37 -9.82
N PRO A 154 2.03 10.41 -10.49
CA PRO A 154 2.82 11.43 -9.84
C PRO A 154 1.99 12.16 -8.79
N ALA A 155 2.54 12.32 -7.60
CA ALA A 155 1.97 13.20 -6.60
C ALA A 155 2.19 14.65 -7.06
N SER A 156 1.11 15.32 -7.43
CA SER A 156 1.18 16.75 -7.72
C SER A 156 1.61 17.49 -6.46
N ARG A 157 2.66 18.31 -6.58
CA ARG A 157 2.94 19.33 -5.56
C ARG A 157 1.69 20.18 -5.42
N PRO A 158 1.05 20.26 -4.25
CA PRO A 158 -0.02 21.22 -4.07
C PRO A 158 0.57 22.61 -4.34
N GLY A 159 0.00 23.32 -5.31
CA GLY A 159 0.33 24.72 -5.51
C GLY A 159 0.08 25.51 -4.22
N GLN A 160 0.70 26.67 -4.09
CA GLN A 160 0.40 27.56 -2.98
C GLN A 160 -1.11 27.81 -2.94
N VAL A 161 -1.75 27.47 -1.82
CA VAL A 161 -3.16 27.78 -1.60
C VAL A 161 -3.25 29.29 -1.40
N THR A 162 -3.66 29.99 -2.45
CA THR A 162 -3.93 31.43 -2.42
C THR A 162 -5.39 31.67 -2.04
N ASP A 163 -5.70 32.89 -1.57
CA ASP A 163 -7.09 33.29 -1.32
C ASP A 163 -7.95 33.17 -2.59
N GLU A 164 -7.35 33.41 -3.76
CA GLU A 164 -7.98 33.18 -5.06
C GLU A 164 -8.25 31.69 -5.33
N ALA A 165 -7.32 30.79 -4.98
CA ALA A 165 -7.53 29.34 -5.10
C ALA A 165 -8.67 28.85 -4.18
N LEU A 166 -8.82 29.45 -3.00
CA LEU A 166 -9.95 29.16 -2.10
C LEU A 166 -11.27 29.72 -2.65
N ALA A 167 -11.26 30.94 -3.20
CA ALA A 167 -12.44 31.58 -3.77
C ALA A 167 -12.93 30.91 -5.07
N THR A 168 -12.03 30.28 -5.83
CA THR A 168 -12.33 29.61 -7.11
C THR A 168 -12.57 28.11 -6.97
N ARG A 169 -12.35 27.53 -5.78
CA ARG A 169 -12.56 26.10 -5.53
C ARG A 169 -14.03 25.74 -5.71
N ARG A 170 -14.35 24.99 -6.76
CA ARG A 170 -15.66 24.37 -6.96
C ARG A 170 -15.57 22.88 -6.65
N SER A 171 -16.67 22.29 -6.18
CA SER A 171 -16.83 20.84 -6.17
C SER A 171 -16.57 20.30 -7.58
N ALA A 172 -16.00 19.10 -7.69
CA ALA A 172 -15.82 18.45 -8.99
C ALA A 172 -17.17 18.43 -9.74
N PRO A 173 -17.19 18.77 -11.04
CA PRO A 173 -18.42 18.75 -11.80
C PRO A 173 -18.95 17.31 -11.86
N PRO A 174 -20.28 17.12 -11.80
CA PRO A 174 -20.89 15.79 -11.71
C PRO A 174 -20.63 14.92 -12.94
N GLU A 175 -20.23 15.50 -14.07
CA GLU A 175 -19.79 14.77 -15.27
C GLU A 175 -18.45 14.01 -15.14
N ASP A 176 -17.67 14.27 -14.07
CA ASP A 176 -16.38 13.61 -13.81
C ASP A 176 -16.48 12.47 -12.76
N LEU A 177 -17.70 12.01 -12.42
CA LEU A 177 -17.96 10.90 -11.49
C LEU A 177 -18.47 9.64 -12.19
#